data_AF-A0AAU7T5F2-F1
#
_entry.id   AF-A0AAU7T5F2-F1
#
_cell.length_a   1.000
_cell.length_b   1.000
_cell.length_c   1.000
_cell.angle_alpha   90.00
_cell.angle_beta   90.00
_cell.angle_gamma   90.00
#
_symmetry.space_group_name_H-M   'P 1'
#
loop_
_entity.id
_entity.type
_entity.pdbx_description
1 polymer ?
#
loop_
_entity_poly.entity_id
_entity_poly.type
_entity_poly.pdbx_seq_one_letter_code
_entity_poly.pdbx_strand_id
1 'polypeptide(L)'
;MDITWAEAGTRSIWSFVALVPLPEVTYWRFGVTNVERWVATDLTRHTWARLWWQAVVFESDPELLGLLTESDLNQLLERRAIGGDPRLVRCIARAVVQGDLAGIPRRRVIRDVSQRLVRHLAFVDVRALDVRTLIDWCTYLVGESVASIGRLPPPGPGR
;
A
#
# COMPACT_ATOMS: atom_id res chain seq x y z
N MET A 1 4.55 -5.61 -19.02
CA MET A 1 5.01 -7.00 -18.79
C MET A 1 3.80 -7.77 -18.32
N ASP A 2 3.39 -8.79 -19.05
CA ASP A 2 2.21 -9.58 -18.71
C ASP A 2 2.60 -10.61 -17.64
N ILE A 3 2.67 -10.14 -16.39
CA ILE A 3 2.95 -10.97 -15.21
C ILE A 3 1.62 -11.23 -14.53
N THR A 4 1.30 -12.49 -14.23
CA THR A 4 0.12 -12.81 -13.44
C THR A 4 0.33 -12.46 -11.95
N TRP A 5 -0.76 -12.31 -11.19
CA TRP A 5 -0.70 -12.12 -9.74
C TRP A 5 0.05 -13.23 -9.01
N ALA A 6 -0.04 -14.47 -9.51
CA ALA A 6 0.66 -15.63 -8.95
C ALA A 6 2.18 -15.54 -9.17
N GLU A 7 2.60 -15.20 -10.39
CA GLU A 7 4.01 -15.01 -10.73
C GLU A 7 4.60 -13.82 -9.97
N ALA A 8 3.88 -12.70 -9.88
CA ALA A 8 4.28 -11.53 -9.12
C ALA A 8 4.47 -11.81 -7.61
N GLY A 9 3.80 -12.83 -7.08
CA GLY A 9 4.01 -13.34 -5.72
C GLY A 9 5.31 -14.14 -5.54
N THR A 10 6.05 -14.42 -6.61
CA THR A 10 7.25 -15.26 -6.58
C THR A 10 8.51 -14.40 -6.57
N ARG A 11 9.35 -14.56 -5.54
CA ARG A 11 10.60 -13.80 -5.39
C ARG A 11 11.56 -13.92 -6.58
N SER A 12 11.68 -15.10 -7.17
CA SER A 12 12.61 -15.35 -8.28
C SER A 12 12.32 -14.50 -9.52
N ILE A 13 11.05 -14.16 -9.80
CA ILE A 13 10.73 -13.34 -10.97
C ILE A 13 11.32 -11.94 -10.84
N TRP A 14 11.34 -11.38 -9.64
CA TRP A 14 11.86 -10.05 -9.39
C TRP A 14 13.38 -10.01 -9.39
N SER A 15 14.04 -11.05 -8.87
CA SER A 15 15.48 -11.23 -9.05
C SER A 15 15.84 -11.38 -10.53
N PHE A 16 15.05 -12.15 -11.29
CA PHE A 16 15.23 -12.27 -12.74
C PHE A 16 15.09 -10.92 -13.44
N VAL A 17 14.04 -10.14 -13.13
CA VAL A 17 13.82 -8.79 -13.67
C VAL A 17 15.01 -7.87 -13.39
N ALA A 18 15.58 -7.93 -12.18
CA ALA A 18 16.72 -7.10 -11.81
C ALA A 18 18.03 -7.55 -12.49
N LEU A 19 18.22 -8.85 -12.72
CA LEU A 19 19.49 -9.42 -13.21
C LEU A 19 19.56 -9.62 -14.72
N VAL A 20 18.43 -9.81 -15.40
CA VAL A 20 18.41 -10.20 -16.83
C VAL A 20 17.78 -9.13 -17.72
N PRO A 21 16.51 -8.71 -17.58
CA PRO A 21 15.94 -7.65 -18.41
C PRO A 21 16.40 -6.24 -18.05
N LEU A 22 16.59 -5.92 -16.76
CA LEU A 22 16.92 -4.57 -16.28
C LEU A 22 18.22 -4.45 -15.44
N PRO A 23 19.32 -5.17 -15.76
CA PRO A 23 20.55 -5.11 -14.96
C PRO A 23 21.20 -3.72 -14.98
N GLU A 24 21.22 -3.06 -16.14
CA GLU A 24 21.84 -1.74 -16.30
C GLU A 24 21.07 -0.67 -15.52
N VAL A 25 19.74 -0.70 -15.58
CA VAL A 25 18.88 0.25 -14.83
C VAL A 25 18.99 0.01 -13.32
N THR A 26 19.04 -1.26 -12.92
CA THR A 26 19.24 -1.65 -11.51
C THR A 26 20.60 -1.16 -11.01
N TYR A 27 21.67 -1.38 -11.78
CA TYR A 27 23.02 -0.90 -11.47
C TYR A 27 23.11 0.63 -11.41
N TRP A 28 22.60 1.31 -12.44
CA TRP A 28 22.63 2.78 -12.51
C TRP A 28 21.98 3.42 -11.28
N ARG A 29 20.87 2.85 -10.81
CA ARG A 29 20.11 3.41 -9.68
C ARG A 29 20.65 3.01 -8.31
N PHE A 30 21.16 1.78 -8.16
CA PHE A 30 21.44 1.20 -6.83
C PHE A 30 22.88 0.73 -6.62
N GLY A 31 23.71 0.73 -7.67
CA GLY A 31 25.03 0.09 -7.65
C GLY A 31 24.95 -1.41 -7.38
N VAL A 32 26.07 -2.03 -7.01
CA VAL A 32 26.15 -3.48 -6.71
C VAL A 32 26.11 -3.83 -5.22
N THR A 33 26.26 -2.83 -4.34
CA THR A 33 26.43 -3.07 -2.90
C THR A 33 25.13 -3.42 -2.19
N ASN A 34 23.99 -3.00 -2.74
CA ASN A 34 22.68 -3.26 -2.14
C ASN A 34 22.05 -4.53 -2.71
N VAL A 35 22.37 -5.68 -2.11
CA VAL A 35 21.89 -7.01 -2.55
C VAL A 35 20.37 -7.08 -2.64
N GLU A 36 19.62 -6.41 -1.76
CA GLU A 36 18.15 -6.42 -1.78
C GLU A 36 17.54 -5.77 -3.03
N ARG A 37 18.32 -5.02 -3.81
CA ARG A 37 17.90 -4.41 -5.08
C ARG A 37 18.10 -5.33 -6.28
N TRP A 38 18.91 -6.37 -6.11
CA TRP A 38 19.24 -7.37 -7.13
C TRP A 38 18.55 -8.71 -6.88
N VAL A 39 18.47 -9.09 -5.61
CA VAL A 39 17.91 -10.36 -5.16
C VAL A 39 16.72 -10.05 -4.27
N ALA A 40 15.54 -10.43 -4.72
CA ALA A 40 14.30 -10.18 -4.00
C ALA A 40 14.16 -11.13 -2.80
N THR A 41 14.87 -10.85 -1.70
CA THR A 41 14.69 -11.57 -0.42
C THR A 41 13.33 -11.27 0.20
N ASP A 42 12.82 -10.05 -0.03
CA ASP A 42 11.53 -9.55 0.43
C ASP A 42 10.85 -8.75 -0.69
N LEU A 43 9.66 -9.18 -1.11
CA LEU A 43 8.87 -8.52 -2.17
C LEU A 43 8.44 -7.11 -1.79
N THR A 44 8.26 -6.85 -0.49
CA THR A 44 7.85 -5.54 0.01
C THR A 44 8.99 -4.53 -0.03
N ARG A 45 10.24 -4.99 -0.16
CA ARG A 45 11.44 -4.13 -0.20
C ARG A 45 12.05 -4.02 -1.58
N HIS A 46 11.86 -5.02 -2.43
CA HIS A 46 12.44 -5.06 -3.77
C HIS A 46 11.78 -4.03 -4.71
N THR A 47 12.59 -3.16 -5.33
CA THR A 47 12.11 -1.99 -6.09
C THR A 47 11.15 -2.36 -7.20
N TRP A 48 11.53 -3.31 -8.06
CA TRP A 48 10.73 -3.69 -9.22
C TRP A 48 9.40 -4.35 -8.82
N ALA A 49 9.40 -5.12 -7.74
CA ALA A 49 8.19 -5.74 -7.21
C ALA A 49 7.22 -4.67 -6.72
N ARG A 50 7.70 -3.72 -5.90
CA ARG A 50 6.90 -2.60 -5.39
C ARG A 50 6.30 -1.76 -6.52
N LEU A 51 7.11 -1.42 -7.52
CA LEU A 51 6.65 -0.61 -8.66
C LEU A 51 5.56 -1.33 -9.48
N TRP A 52 5.71 -2.64 -9.70
CA TRP A 52 4.68 -3.41 -10.37
C TRP A 52 3.38 -3.48 -9.56
N TRP A 53 3.49 -3.73 -8.24
CA TRP A 53 2.32 -3.74 -7.36
C TRP A 53 1.58 -2.40 -7.37
N GLN A 54 2.31 -1.29 -7.31
CA GLN A 54 1.74 0.05 -7.44
C GLN A 54 1.03 0.23 -8.79
N ALA A 55 1.69 -0.12 -9.90
CA ALA A 55 1.12 0.03 -11.23
C ALA A 55 -0.17 -0.78 -11.40
N VAL A 56 -0.19 -2.05 -10.99
CA VAL A 56 -1.35 -2.93 -11.16
C VAL A 56 -2.48 -2.59 -10.21
N VAL A 57 -2.18 -2.25 -8.95
CA VAL A 57 -3.23 -1.86 -7.97
C VAL A 57 -3.89 -0.54 -8.37
N PHE A 58 -3.16 0.39 -8.98
CA PHE A 58 -3.68 1.70 -9.37
C PHE A 58 -3.89 1.85 -10.88
N GLU A 59 -3.88 0.77 -11.65
CA GLU A 59 -4.03 0.80 -13.12
C GLU A 59 -5.31 1.55 -13.55
N SER A 60 -6.41 1.32 -12.83
CA SER A 60 -7.70 1.98 -13.09
C SER A 60 -7.81 3.40 -12.52
N ASP A 61 -6.81 3.89 -11.78
CA ASP A 61 -6.80 5.21 -11.15
C ASP A 61 -5.35 5.74 -10.95
N PRO A 62 -4.62 6.08 -12.05
CA PRO A 62 -3.23 6.51 -11.96
C PRO A 62 -3.06 7.88 -11.29
N GLU A 63 -4.08 8.75 -11.37
CA GLU A 63 -4.08 10.05 -10.71
C GLU A 63 -4.03 9.89 -9.18
N LEU A 64 -4.79 8.94 -8.63
CA LEU A 64 -4.74 8.63 -7.20
C LEU A 64 -3.36 8.16 -6.76
N LEU A 65 -2.65 7.36 -7.58
CA LEU A 65 -1.27 6.95 -7.27
C LEU A 65 -0.34 8.18 -7.14
N GLY A 66 -0.51 9.18 -8.00
CA GLY A 66 0.28 10.42 -7.96
C GLY A 66 0.06 11.28 -6.70
N LEU A 67 -1.05 11.09 -5.98
CA LEU A 67 -1.38 11.81 -4.74
C LEU A 67 -0.83 11.14 -3.47
N LEU A 68 -0.32 9.91 -3.60
CA LEU A 68 0.20 9.10 -2.49
C LEU A 68 1.71 9.26 -2.36
N THR A 69 2.18 9.42 -1.12
CA THR A 69 3.61 9.38 -0.84
C THR A 69 4.12 7.94 -0.79
N GLU A 70 5.45 7.75 -0.86
CA GLU A 70 6.04 6.42 -0.66
C GLU A 70 5.65 5.81 0.70
N SER A 71 5.54 6.64 1.74
CA SER A 71 5.13 6.18 3.07
C SER A 71 3.68 5.70 3.10
N ASP A 72 2.78 6.36 2.36
CA ASP A 72 1.38 5.98 2.23
C ASP A 72 1.27 4.62 1.54
N LEU A 73 1.96 4.47 0.41
CA LEU A 73 1.98 3.24 -0.40
C LEU A 73 2.50 2.04 0.38
N ASN A 74 3.58 2.22 1.16
CA ASN A 74 4.11 1.14 2.00
C ASN A 74 3.08 0.65 3.01
N GLN A 75 2.41 1.57 3.71
CA GLN A 75 1.43 1.16 4.71
C GLN A 75 0.20 0.46 4.12
N LEU A 76 -0.21 0.85 2.92
CA LEU A 76 -1.37 0.28 2.24
C LEU A 76 -1.06 -1.07 1.58
N LEU A 77 0.11 -1.22 0.96
CA LEU A 77 0.46 -2.39 0.13
C LEU A 77 1.20 -3.49 0.89
N GLU A 78 1.99 -3.17 1.93
CA GLU A 78 2.78 -4.18 2.66
C GLU A 78 1.91 -5.13 3.50
N ARG A 79 0.68 -4.72 3.83
CA ARG A 79 -0.26 -5.54 4.60
C ARG A 79 -1.03 -6.45 3.66
N ARG A 80 -0.66 -7.73 3.57
CA ARG A 80 -1.30 -8.73 2.69
C ARG A 80 -2.84 -8.76 2.79
N ALA A 81 -3.40 -8.59 3.98
CA ALA A 81 -4.85 -8.56 4.18
C ALA A 81 -5.54 -7.39 3.44
N ILE A 82 -4.83 -6.27 3.25
CA ILE A 82 -5.32 -5.07 2.56
C ILE A 82 -4.84 -5.06 1.11
N GLY A 83 -3.53 -5.17 0.89
CA GLY A 83 -2.87 -5.16 -0.42
C GLY A 83 -3.28 -6.31 -1.34
N GLY A 84 -3.94 -7.34 -0.82
CA GLY A 84 -4.47 -8.46 -1.60
C GLY A 84 -5.75 -8.16 -2.38
N ASP A 85 -6.38 -6.99 -2.19
CA ASP A 85 -7.53 -6.54 -2.98
C ASP A 85 -7.32 -5.10 -3.48
N PRO A 86 -7.10 -4.89 -4.80
CA PRO A 86 -6.94 -3.56 -5.37
C PRO A 86 -8.11 -2.60 -5.11
N ARG A 87 -9.35 -3.10 -5.06
CA ARG A 87 -10.53 -2.27 -4.84
C ARG A 87 -10.48 -1.66 -3.45
N LEU A 88 -10.13 -2.47 -2.46
CA LEU A 88 -9.99 -2.04 -1.06
C LEU A 88 -8.87 -1.00 -0.92
N VAL A 89 -7.68 -1.27 -1.49
CA VAL A 89 -6.55 -0.34 -1.44
C VAL A 89 -6.94 1.02 -2.03
N ARG A 90 -7.56 1.05 -3.21
CA ARG A 90 -7.99 2.30 -3.85
C ARG A 90 -9.06 3.03 -3.05
N CYS A 91 -10.03 2.32 -2.47
CA CYS A 91 -11.07 2.95 -1.65
C CYS A 91 -10.48 3.62 -0.40
N ILE A 92 -9.55 2.97 0.30
CA ILE A 92 -8.87 3.54 1.47
C ILE A 92 -7.99 4.71 1.05
N ALA A 93 -7.19 4.54 0.01
CA ALA A 93 -6.34 5.61 -0.52
C ALA A 93 -7.16 6.85 -0.86
N ARG A 94 -8.27 6.68 -1.56
CA ARG A 94 -9.18 7.77 -1.93
C ARG A 94 -9.81 8.43 -0.70
N ALA A 95 -10.32 7.64 0.25
CA ALA A 95 -10.91 8.16 1.48
C ALA A 95 -9.91 8.99 2.30
N VAL A 96 -8.64 8.58 2.36
CA VAL A 96 -7.60 9.32 3.08
C VAL A 96 -7.12 10.57 2.33
N VAL A 97 -7.05 10.52 1.00
CA VAL A 97 -6.60 11.65 0.17
C VAL A 97 -7.67 12.74 0.09
N GLN A 98 -8.94 12.37 0.02
CA GLN A 98 -10.07 13.28 -0.14
C GLN A 98 -10.73 13.68 1.18
N GLY A 99 -10.54 12.91 2.25
CA GLY A 99 -11.14 13.17 3.55
C GLY A 99 -10.50 14.34 4.28
N ASP A 100 -11.29 15.06 5.07
CA ASP A 100 -10.78 16.03 6.03
C ASP A 100 -10.11 15.29 7.20
N LEU A 101 -8.80 15.44 7.32
CA LEU A 101 -8.01 14.79 8.37
C LEU A 101 -7.88 15.65 9.63
N ALA A 102 -8.53 16.81 9.71
CA ALA A 102 -8.50 17.72 10.85
C ALA A 102 -7.06 18.09 11.31
N GLY A 103 -6.15 18.28 10.35
CA GLY A 103 -4.73 18.56 10.61
C GLY A 103 -3.90 17.38 11.13
N ILE A 104 -4.50 16.18 11.25
CA ILE A 104 -3.78 14.97 11.66
C ILE A 104 -2.88 14.51 10.51
N PRO A 105 -1.60 14.18 10.77
CA PRO A 105 -0.73 13.64 9.75
C PRO A 105 -1.33 12.40 9.08
N ARG A 106 -1.46 12.43 7.75
CA ARG A 106 -2.01 11.35 6.92
C ARG A 106 -1.47 9.97 7.30
N ARG A 107 -0.15 9.89 7.51
CA ARG A 107 0.56 8.68 7.94
C ARG A 107 -0.01 8.06 9.23
N ARG A 108 -0.46 8.88 10.18
CA ARG A 108 -1.06 8.43 11.46
C ARG A 108 -2.46 7.89 11.23
N VAL A 109 -3.25 8.54 10.36
CA VAL A 109 -4.59 8.08 9.98
C VAL A 109 -4.51 6.75 9.21
N ILE A 110 -3.64 6.63 8.21
CA ILE A 110 -3.43 5.39 7.45
C ILE A 110 -3.04 4.24 8.41
N ARG A 111 -2.17 4.51 9.38
CA ARG A 111 -1.76 3.50 10.36
C ARG A 111 -2.93 3.00 11.19
N ASP A 112 -3.75 3.90 11.73
CA ASP A 112 -4.90 3.54 12.57
C ASP A 112 -5.98 2.81 11.75
N VAL A 113 -6.37 3.37 10.60
CA VAL A 113 -7.42 2.78 9.74
C VAL A 113 -6.98 1.41 9.23
N SER A 114 -5.71 1.23 8.88
CA SER A 114 -5.18 -0.08 8.47
C SER A 114 -5.29 -1.12 9.58
N GLN A 115 -5.07 -0.74 10.85
CA GLN A 115 -5.23 -1.65 11.98
C GLN A 115 -6.69 -2.00 12.22
N ARG A 116 -7.61 -1.03 12.09
CA ARG A 116 -9.06 -1.27 12.16
C ARG A 116 -9.49 -2.24 11.06
N LEU A 117 -9.13 -1.96 9.81
CA LEU A 117 -9.43 -2.82 8.68
C LEU A 117 -8.99 -4.26 8.89
N VAL A 118 -7.74 -4.49 9.34
CA VAL A 118 -7.26 -5.85 9.63
C VAL A 118 -8.14 -6.58 10.64
N ARG A 119 -8.70 -5.89 11.66
CA ARG A 119 -9.63 -6.49 12.62
C ARG A 119 -10.98 -6.83 11.98
N HIS A 120 -11.50 -5.97 11.12
CA HIS A 120 -12.76 -6.23 10.43
C HIS A 120 -12.63 -7.34 9.37
N LEU A 121 -11.50 -7.40 8.67
CA LEU A 121 -11.22 -8.41 7.65
C LEU A 121 -11.15 -9.84 8.21
N ALA A 122 -11.08 -10.00 9.53
CA ALA A 122 -11.24 -11.30 10.18
C ALA A 122 -12.68 -11.85 10.08
N PHE A 123 -13.67 -10.98 9.82
CA PHE A 123 -15.10 -11.32 9.80
C PHE A 123 -15.81 -10.90 8.51
N VAL A 124 -15.16 -10.10 7.66
CA VAL A 124 -15.74 -9.53 6.44
C VAL A 124 -14.93 -9.99 5.23
N ASP A 125 -15.59 -10.69 4.30
CA ASP A 125 -15.03 -10.93 2.97
C ASP A 125 -15.30 -9.71 2.08
N VAL A 126 -14.25 -8.90 1.86
CA VAL A 126 -14.32 -7.71 0.99
C VAL A 126 -14.68 -8.02 -0.45
N ARG A 127 -14.43 -9.26 -0.92
CA ARG A 127 -14.77 -9.66 -2.28
C ARG A 127 -16.28 -9.81 -2.47
N ALA A 128 -17.01 -10.06 -1.39
CA ALA A 128 -18.47 -10.13 -1.39
C ALA A 128 -19.13 -8.74 -1.35
N LEU A 129 -18.37 -7.67 -1.07
CA LEU A 129 -18.90 -6.31 -1.02
C LEU A 129 -18.95 -5.68 -2.41
N ASP A 130 -20.05 -4.98 -2.70
CA ASP A 130 -20.12 -4.10 -3.86
C ASP A 130 -19.25 -2.84 -3.65
N VAL A 131 -19.00 -2.11 -4.75
CA VAL A 131 -18.08 -0.96 -4.73
C VAL A 131 -18.59 0.21 -3.88
N ARG A 132 -19.91 0.46 -3.83
CA ARG A 132 -20.48 1.56 -3.05
C ARG A 132 -20.34 1.26 -1.56
N THR A 133 -20.71 0.05 -1.16
CA THR A 133 -20.52 -0.42 0.21
C THR A 133 -19.05 -0.34 0.64
N LEU A 134 -18.12 -0.71 -0.25
CA LEU A 134 -16.68 -0.61 0.03
C LEU A 134 -16.22 0.85 0.23
N ILE A 135 -16.71 1.78 -0.60
CA ILE A 135 -16.41 3.22 -0.49
C ILE A 135 -16.96 3.77 0.82
N ASP A 136 -18.23 3.51 1.13
CA ASP A 136 -18.90 4.01 2.33
C ASP A 136 -18.19 3.48 3.58
N TRP A 137 -17.85 2.19 3.57
CA TRP A 137 -17.14 1.56 4.67
C TRP A 137 -15.73 2.13 4.87
N CYS A 138 -14.96 2.33 3.80
CA CYS A 138 -13.63 2.94 3.90
C CYS A 138 -13.70 4.40 4.39
N THR A 139 -14.68 5.17 3.90
CA THR A 139 -14.91 6.56 4.31
C THR A 139 -15.28 6.63 5.79
N TYR A 140 -16.19 5.76 6.23
CA TYR A 140 -16.59 5.63 7.62
C TYR A 140 -15.38 5.34 8.53
N LEU A 141 -14.57 4.33 8.19
CA LEU A 141 -13.42 3.94 9.00
C LEU A 141 -12.34 5.04 9.06
N VAL A 142 -12.12 5.79 7.98
CA VAL A 142 -11.21 6.95 7.99
C VAL A 142 -11.74 8.04 8.92
N GLY A 143 -13.04 8.38 8.84
CA GLY A 143 -13.67 9.34 9.74
C GLY A 143 -13.61 8.91 11.21
N GLU A 144 -13.83 7.62 11.48
CA GLU A 144 -13.70 7.05 12.82
C GLU A 144 -12.26 7.14 13.34
N SER A 145 -11.26 6.88 12.48
CA SER A 145 -9.85 7.06 12.80
C SER A 145 -9.50 8.51 13.13
N VAL A 146 -9.97 9.47 12.34
CA VAL A 146 -9.76 10.91 12.60
C VAL A 146 -10.37 11.30 13.95
N ALA A 147 -11.63 10.92 14.20
CA ALA A 147 -12.31 11.21 15.47
C ALA A 147 -11.61 10.55 16.67
N SER A 148 -11.17 9.30 16.53
CA SER A 148 -10.48 8.57 17.59
C SER A 148 -9.10 9.15 17.90
N ILE A 149 -8.34 9.54 16.87
CA ILE A 149 -7.01 10.13 17.05
C ILE A 149 -7.13 11.53 17.64
N GLY A 150 -8.11 12.33 17.23
CA GLY A 150 -8.33 13.68 17.75
C GLY A 150 -8.70 13.71 19.24
N ARG A 151 -9.31 12.64 19.77
CA ARG A 151 -9.60 12.50 21.21
C ARG A 151 -8.38 12.08 22.04
N LEU A 152 -7.34 11.53 21.41
CA LEU A 152 -6.14 11.09 22.11
C LEU A 152 -5.19 12.28 22.35
N PRO A 153 -4.60 12.41 23.55
CA PRO A 153 -3.56 13.41 23.78
C PRO A 153 -2.40 13.21 22.78
N PRO A 154 -1.69 14.29 22.39
CA PRO A 154 -0.56 14.18 21.48
C PRO A 154 0.46 13.20 22.07
N PRO A 155 1.13 12.39 21.22
CA PRO A 155 2.18 11.50 21.72
C PRO A 155 3.23 12.34 22.44
N GLY A 156 3.55 11.98 23.68
CA GLY A 156 4.61 12.64 24.45
C GLY A 156 5.95 12.54 23.71
N PRO A 157 6.91 13.44 24.02
CA PRO A 157 8.23 13.38 23.41
C PRO A 157 8.82 11.99 23.65
N GLY A 158 9.06 11.25 22.56
CA GLY A 158 9.61 9.90 22.61
C GLY A 158 10.97 9.92 23.32
N ARG A 159 11.14 9.01 24.28
CA ARG A 159 12.47 8.67 24.83
C ARG A 159 13.27 7.88 23.80
#